data_AF-A0AA88XXT5-F1
#
_entry.id   AF-A0AA88XXT5-F1
#
_cell.length_a   1.000
_cell.length_b   1.000
_cell.length_c   1.000
_cell.angle_alpha   90.00
_cell.angle_beta   90.00
_cell.angle_gamma   90.00
#
_symmetry.space_group_name_H-M   'P 1'
#
loop_
_entity.id
_entity.type
_entity.pdbx_description
1 polymer ?
#
loop_
_entity_poly.entity_id
_entity_poly.type
_entity_poly.pdbx_seq_one_letter_code
_entity_poly.pdbx_strand_id
1 'polypeptide(L)'
;MVVGLRHPCRCIRQIWLLKGGQQFRIVTFSPISIGRHFKKIIDVPLKDVSGQVARDPNVKSIPIKVKGFKRPFLLDNKSGTFHNVKLYDYTIGQKAKFR
;
A
#
# COMPACT_ATOMS: atom_id res chain seq x y z
N MET A 1 26.48 -5.68 2.82
CA MET A 1 25.40 -4.67 2.79
C MET A 1 24.47 -4.97 1.60
N VAL A 2 23.30 -5.59 1.82
CA VAL A 2 22.27 -5.76 0.76
C VAL A 2 21.09 -4.86 1.09
N VAL A 3 21.31 -3.54 1.00
CA VAL A 3 20.30 -2.52 1.33
C VAL A 3 19.53 -2.09 0.07
N GLY A 4 20.09 -2.29 -1.13
CA GLY A 4 19.52 -1.79 -2.39
C GLY A 4 18.26 -2.50 -2.89
N LEU A 5 18.08 -3.80 -2.61
CA LEU A 5 16.97 -4.57 -3.23
C LEU A 5 15.67 -4.56 -2.42
N ARG A 6 15.71 -4.22 -1.12
CA ARG A 6 14.58 -4.41 -0.21
C ARG A 6 13.58 -3.24 -0.21
N HIS A 7 14.01 -2.07 -0.69
CA HIS A 7 13.18 -0.87 -0.81
C HIS A 7 12.16 -0.92 -1.96
N PRO A 8 12.53 -1.27 -3.21
CA PRO A 8 11.55 -1.30 -4.31
C PRO A 8 10.41 -2.29 -4.05
N CYS A 9 10.68 -3.43 -3.40
CA CYS A 9 9.68 -4.42 -2.96
C CYS A 9 8.49 -3.86 -2.18
N ARG A 10 8.64 -2.69 -1.54
CA ARG A 10 7.67 -2.13 -0.62
C ARG A 10 7.02 -0.85 -1.10
N CYS A 11 7.59 -0.24 -2.13
CA CYS A 11 6.97 0.90 -2.78
C CYS A 11 5.71 0.41 -3.49
N ILE A 12 4.58 0.96 -3.07
CA ILE A 12 3.31 0.66 -3.70
C ILE A 12 3.27 1.41 -5.03
N ARG A 13 3.11 0.65 -6.11
CA ARG A 13 2.91 1.18 -7.45
C ARG A 13 1.46 1.55 -7.68
N GLN A 14 0.54 0.66 -7.29
CA GLN A 14 -0.89 0.85 -7.48
C GLN A 14 -1.68 0.21 -6.35
N ILE A 15 -2.82 0.82 -6.05
CA ILE A 15 -3.80 0.36 -5.06
C ILE A 15 -5.14 0.25 -5.75
N TRP A 16 -5.86 -0.83 -5.50
CA TRP A 16 -7.21 -1.02 -5.98
C TRP A 16 -8.11 -1.49 -4.85
N LEU A 17 -9.27 -0.84 -4.71
CA LEU A 17 -10.37 -1.39 -3.93
C LEU A 17 -11.24 -2.21 -4.88
N LEU A 18 -11.34 -3.51 -4.62
CA LEU A 18 -12.12 -4.40 -5.47
C LEU A 18 -13.63 -4.23 -5.19
N LYS A 19 -14.45 -4.64 -6.18
CA LYS A 19 -15.91 -4.53 -6.14
C LYS A 19 -16.46 -5.16 -4.86
N GLY A 20 -17.30 -4.42 -4.14
CA GLY A 20 -17.86 -4.82 -2.85
C GLY A 20 -17.14 -4.25 -1.63
N GLY A 21 -16.03 -3.52 -1.80
CA GLY A 21 -15.37 -2.79 -0.71
C GLY A 21 -14.75 -3.68 0.38
N GLN A 22 -14.72 -4.99 0.17
CA GLN A 22 -14.23 -5.97 1.14
C GLN A 22 -12.79 -6.41 0.87
N GLN A 23 -12.31 -6.26 -0.36
CA GLN A 23 -10.99 -6.69 -0.78
C GLN A 23 -10.16 -5.51 -1.29
N PHE A 24 -8.88 -5.57 -0.96
CA PHE A 24 -7.88 -4.56 -1.22
C PHE A 24 -6.69 -5.18 -1.94
N ARG A 25 -6.37 -4.67 -3.12
CA ARG A 25 -5.28 -5.15 -3.96
C ARG A 25 -4.13 -4.15 -3.95
N ILE A 26 -2.96 -4.61 -3.53
CA ILE A 26 -1.71 -3.85 -3.53
C ILE A 26 -0.82 -4.39 -4.64
N VAL A 27 -0.34 -3.49 -5.50
CA VAL A 27 0.65 -3.81 -6.51
C VAL A 27 1.96 -3.13 -6.13
N THR A 28 2.99 -3.91 -5.87
CA THR A 28 4.35 -3.44 -5.52
C THR A 28 5.34 -3.73 -6.64
N PHE A 29 6.45 -3.00 -6.67
CA PHE A 29 7.56 -3.30 -7.59
C PHE A 29 8.31 -4.52 -7.06
N SER A 30 8.39 -5.62 -7.82
CA SER A 30 9.18 -6.79 -7.41
C SER A 30 10.53 -6.79 -8.11
N PRO A 31 11.65 -6.88 -7.38
CA PRO A 31 12.99 -6.97 -7.97
C PRO A 31 13.40 -8.39 -8.35
N ILE A 32 12.74 -9.42 -7.79
CA ILE A 32 13.03 -10.83 -8.10
C ILE A 32 11.81 -11.38 -8.84
N SER A 33 11.95 -11.44 -10.15
CA SER A 33 10.98 -11.98 -11.10
C SER A 33 11.23 -13.47 -11.30
N ILE A 34 10.35 -14.32 -10.77
CA ILE A 34 10.15 -15.66 -11.32
C ILE A 34 8.97 -15.51 -12.29
N GLY A 35 9.27 -15.15 -13.55
CA GLY A 35 8.27 -14.92 -14.61
C GLY A 35 8.13 -13.45 -15.06
N ARG A 36 7.55 -13.26 -16.26
CA ARG A 36 7.48 -12.02 -17.09
C ARG A 36 6.78 -10.79 -16.46
N HIS A 37 6.55 -10.75 -15.15
CA HIS A 37 5.84 -9.66 -14.50
C HIS A 37 6.70 -8.98 -13.43
N PHE A 38 7.15 -7.75 -13.73
CA PHE A 38 7.84 -6.83 -12.81
C PHE A 38 6.94 -6.26 -11.69
N LYS A 39 5.88 -6.97 -11.30
CA LYS A 39 4.83 -6.48 -10.38
C LYS A 39 4.41 -7.60 -9.46
N LYS A 40 4.45 -7.36 -8.15
CA LYS A 40 3.90 -8.27 -7.14
C LYS A 40 2.51 -7.79 -6.73
N ILE A 41 1.50 -8.60 -7.01
CA ILE A 41 0.10 -8.36 -6.67
C ILE A 41 -0.20 -9.07 -5.36
N ILE A 42 -0.83 -8.37 -4.43
CA ILE A 42 -1.19 -8.87 -3.11
C ILE A 42 -2.65 -8.50 -2.86
N ASP A 43 -3.50 -9.52 -2.77
CA ASP A 43 -4.91 -9.35 -2.44
C ASP A 43 -5.12 -9.64 -0.97
N VAL A 44 -5.64 -8.66 -0.24
CA VAL A 44 -5.89 -8.75 1.19
C VAL A 44 -7.28 -8.24 1.53
N PRO A 45 -7.96 -8.83 2.52
CA PRO A 45 -9.22 -8.29 3.00
C PRO A 45 -9.03 -6.87 3.55
N LEU A 46 -9.95 -5.94 3.28
CA LEU A 46 -9.89 -4.56 3.79
C LEU A 46 -9.94 -4.50 5.33
N LYS A 47 -10.47 -5.53 6.00
CA LYS A 47 -10.40 -5.68 7.46
C LYS A 47 -8.97 -5.86 7.99
N ASP A 48 -8.07 -6.33 7.14
CA ASP A 48 -6.68 -6.65 7.45
C ASP A 48 -5.72 -5.55 6.98
N VAL A 49 -6.26 -4.39 6.58
CA VAL A 49 -5.50 -3.23 6.10
C VAL A 49 -5.80 -2.01 6.98
N SER A 50 -4.75 -1.32 7.40
CA SER A 50 -4.83 -0.06 8.14
C SER A 50 -3.83 0.93 7.54
N GLY A 51 -4.26 2.16 7.31
CA GLY A 51 -3.36 3.24 6.92
C GLY A 51 -3.45 4.36 7.95
N GLN A 52 -2.33 5.03 8.21
CA GLN A 52 -2.37 6.31 8.90
C GLN A 52 -2.62 7.42 7.87
N VAL A 53 -3.68 8.19 8.08
CA VAL A 53 -3.97 9.42 7.31
C VAL A 53 -3.09 10.52 7.85
N ALA A 54 -1.82 10.48 7.53
CA ALA A 54 -1.04 11.71 7.58
C ALA A 54 -1.31 12.46 6.27
N ARG A 55 -2.45 13.16 6.18
CA ARG A 55 -2.67 14.24 5.18
C ARG A 55 -1.80 15.46 5.50
N ASP A 56 -0.62 15.24 6.04
CA ASP A 56 0.36 16.29 6.19
C ASP A 56 1.05 16.44 4.83
N PRO A 57 0.94 17.61 4.18
CA PRO A 57 1.60 17.86 2.90
C PRO A 57 3.13 17.70 2.97
N ASN A 58 3.72 17.69 4.17
CA ASN A 58 5.14 17.43 4.37
C ASN A 58 5.51 15.94 4.39
N VAL A 59 4.54 15.03 4.52
CA VAL A 59 4.79 13.59 4.58
C VAL A 59 4.95 13.04 3.17
N LYS A 60 6.19 12.69 2.83
CA LYS A 60 6.57 12.14 1.51
C LYS A 60 6.03 10.72 1.29
N SER A 61 5.87 9.94 2.35
CA SER A 61 5.44 8.53 2.25
C SER A 61 4.45 8.16 3.35
N ILE A 62 3.30 7.61 2.97
CA ILE A 62 2.27 7.12 3.88
C ILE A 62 2.50 5.61 4.11
N PRO A 63 2.76 5.17 5.35
CA PRO A 63 2.86 3.75 5.67
C PRO A 63 1.47 3.10 5.71
N ILE A 64 1.30 2.04 4.92
CA ILE A 64 0.12 1.17 4.93
C ILE A 64 0.51 -0.15 5.58
N LYS A 65 -0.08 -0.43 6.75
CA LYS A 65 0.13 -1.68 7.49
C LYS A 65 -0.92 -2.69 7.04
N VAL A 66 -0.43 -3.89 6.73
CA VAL A 66 -1.25 -5.01 6.28
C VAL A 66 -0.98 -6.18 7.22
N LYS A 67 -2.04 -6.79 7.74
CA LYS A 67 -1.94 -7.95 8.63
C LYS A 67 -1.23 -9.10 7.90
N GLY A 68 -0.34 -9.79 8.61
CA GLY A 68 0.51 -10.84 8.03
C GLY A 68 1.84 -10.32 7.46
N PHE A 69 2.00 -9.01 7.28
CA PHE A 69 3.28 -8.41 6.91
C PHE A 69 3.94 -7.74 8.12
N LYS A 70 5.17 -8.17 8.45
CA LYS A 70 5.94 -7.59 9.57
C LYS A 70 6.29 -6.11 9.38
N ARG A 71 6.29 -5.61 8.14
CA ARG A 71 6.70 -4.25 7.79
C ARG A 71 5.62 -3.59 6.95
N PRO A 72 5.36 -2.28 7.14
CA PRO A 72 4.39 -1.56 6.34
C PRO A 72 4.87 -1.41 4.90
N PHE A 73 3.91 -1.30 4.00
CA PHE A 73 4.12 -0.85 2.62
C PHE A 73 4.14 0.67 2.58
N LEU A 74 4.88 1.26 1.65
CA LEU A 74 5.04 2.70 1.55
C LEU A 74 4.32 3.20 0.30
N LEU A 75 3.36 4.11 0.51
CA LEU A 75 2.69 4.84 -0.55
C LEU A 75 3.35 6.20 -0.71
N ASP A 76 3.79 6.55 -1.91
CA ASP A 76 4.30 7.90 -2.20
C ASP A 76 3.13 8.88 -2.26
N ASN A 77 3.10 9.86 -1.35
CA ASN A 77 2.06 10.89 -1.29
C ASN A 77 2.39 12.09 -2.20
N LYS A 78 3.67 12.29 -2.54
CA LYS A 78 4.14 13.42 -3.34
C LYS A 78 3.92 13.19 -4.82
N SER A 79 4.21 11.97 -5.29
CA SER A 79 4.13 11.62 -6.73
C SER A 79 2.96 10.68 -7.06
N GLY A 80 2.26 10.17 -6.04
CA GLY A 80 1.14 9.26 -6.22
C GLY A 80 -0.15 9.99 -6.56
N THR A 81 -0.83 9.56 -7.62
CA THR A 81 -2.16 10.08 -7.97
C THR A 81 -3.26 9.26 -7.31
N PHE A 82 -4.06 9.88 -6.45
CA PHE A 82 -5.26 9.27 -5.89
C PHE A 82 -6.46 9.53 -6.79
N HIS A 83 -6.89 8.51 -7.55
CA HIS A 83 -8.07 8.64 -8.42
C HIS A 83 -9.37 8.86 -7.63
N ASN A 84 -9.47 8.36 -6.41
CA ASN A 84 -10.64 8.54 -5.55
C ASN A 84 -10.23 8.72 -4.08
N VAL A 85 -9.89 9.96 -3.73
CA VAL A 85 -9.39 10.36 -2.41
C VAL A 85 -10.41 10.06 -1.32
N LYS A 86 -11.69 10.42 -1.54
CA LYS A 86 -12.77 10.18 -0.57
C LYS A 86 -12.91 8.70 -0.23
N LEU A 87 -12.89 7.82 -1.25
CA LEU A 87 -12.98 6.38 -1.03
C LEU A 87 -11.81 5.86 -0.19
N TYR A 88 -10.59 6.33 -0.45
CA TYR A 88 -9.41 5.97 0.35
C TYR A 88 -9.57 6.39 1.81
N ASP A 89 -10.03 7.62 2.03
CA ASP A 89 -10.24 8.18 3.36
C ASP A 89 -11.29 7.41 4.15
N TYR A 90 -12.43 7.11 3.53
CA TYR A 90 -13.52 6.37 4.17
C TYR A 90 -13.14 4.92 4.51
N THR A 91 -12.28 4.29 3.71
CA THR A 91 -11.98 2.85 3.83
C THR A 91 -10.75 2.55 4.67
N ILE A 92 -9.61 3.12 4.29
CA ILE A 92 -8.29 2.82 4.86
C ILE A 92 -7.92 3.90 5.86
N GLY A 93 -8.30 5.14 5.55
CA GLY A 93 -7.90 6.29 6.33
C GLY A 93 -8.52 6.36 7.72
N GLN A 94 -9.76 5.92 7.86
CA GLN A 94 -10.43 5.87 9.17
C GLN A 94 -10.03 4.65 10.01
N LYS A 95 -9.40 3.63 9.41
CA LYS A 95 -8.99 2.40 10.11
C LYS A 95 -7.61 2.54 10.72
N ALA A 96 -7.39 3.56 11.55
CA ALA A 96 -6.16 3.71 12.32
C ALA A 96 -6.18 2.80 13.57
N LYS A 97 -6.14 1.48 13.41
CA LYS A 97 -5.84 0.54 14.53
C LYS A 97 -5.47 -0.87 14.03
N PHE A 98 -4.17 -1.17 14.02
CA PHE A 98 -3.67 -2.50 14.39
C PHE A 98 -2.82 -2.33 15.64
N ARG A 99 -3.42 -2.67 16.78
CA ARG A 99 -2.77 -2.82 18.08
C ARG A 99 -1.62 -3.83 17.97
#